data_AF-A0A0C2GBS3-F1
#
_entry.id   AF-A0A0C2GBS3-F1
#
_cell.length_a   1.000
_cell.length_b   1.000
_cell.length_c   1.000
_cell.angle_alpha   90.00
_cell.angle_beta   90.00
_cell.angle_gamma   90.00
#
_symmetry.space_group_name_H-M   'P 1'
#
loop_
_entity.id
_entity.type
_entity.pdbx_description
1 polymer ?
#
loop_
_entity_poly.entity_id
_entity_poly.type
_entity_poly.pdbx_seq_one_letter_code
_entity_poly.pdbx_strand_id
1 'polypeptide(L)'
;MEMKMLRWMGGVTRLERICNQDIRQRFGVSPITEKLREARLRWYGLVLRADNDNICKIGFDLDVSGKRSKGRPKQRWMDTLHADLKVVRIHPDQAHDRAKWRQGVSRANPASERDKR
;
A
#
# COMPACT_ATOMS: atom_id res chain seq x y z
N MET A 1 -13.77 10.07 0.28
CA MET A 1 -14.11 10.23 1.71
C MET A 1 -13.03 10.98 2.48
N GLU A 2 -11.80 10.49 2.52
CA GLU A 2 -10.64 11.12 3.20
C GLU A 2 -10.63 12.66 3.09
N MET A 3 -10.54 13.20 1.87
CA MET A 3 -10.44 14.64 1.65
C MET A 3 -11.68 15.44 2.05
N LYS A 4 -12.87 14.83 1.96
CA LYS A 4 -14.11 15.48 2.40
C LYS A 4 -14.09 15.66 3.92
N MET A 5 -13.64 14.64 4.66
CA MET A 5 -13.55 14.67 6.11
C MET A 5 -12.46 15.63 6.59
N LEU A 6 -11.25 15.57 6.01
CA LEU A 6 -10.15 16.46 6.38
C LEU A 6 -10.49 17.94 6.14
N ARG A 7 -11.12 18.25 5.01
CA ARG A 7 -11.58 19.61 4.70
C ARG A 7 -12.66 20.08 5.67
N TRP A 8 -13.64 19.23 5.98
CA TRP A 8 -14.69 19.56 6.93
C TRP A 8 -14.13 19.83 8.34
N MET A 9 -13.26 18.96 8.86
CA MET A 9 -12.63 19.16 10.17
C MET A 9 -11.72 20.40 10.20
N GLY A 10 -11.08 20.73 9.08
CA GLY A 10 -10.22 21.90 8.97
C GLY A 10 -10.96 23.21 8.69
N GLY A 11 -12.28 23.17 8.51
CA GLY A 11 -13.08 24.32 8.06
C GLY A 11 -12.72 24.81 6.66
N VAL A 12 -12.04 24.00 5.85
CA VAL A 12 -11.51 24.39 4.54
C VAL A 12 -12.52 24.11 3.44
N THR A 13 -12.97 25.16 2.78
CA THR A 13 -13.86 25.12 1.62
C THR A 13 -13.09 24.88 0.32
N ARG A 14 -13.81 24.69 -0.79
CA ARG A 14 -13.18 24.63 -2.13
C ARG A 14 -12.74 26.01 -2.63
N LEU A 15 -13.28 27.11 -2.10
CA LEU A 15 -12.99 28.48 -2.54
C LEU A 15 -11.58 28.94 -2.14
N GLU A 16 -11.07 28.43 -1.02
CA GLU A 16 -9.73 28.75 -0.52
C GLU A 16 -8.61 28.13 -1.38
N ARG A 17 -8.94 27.23 -2.32
CA ARG A 17 -7.99 26.62 -3.29
C ARG A 17 -6.74 25.97 -2.67
N ILE A 18 -6.75 25.68 -1.37
CA ILE A 18 -5.66 24.98 -0.68
C ILE A 18 -5.47 23.58 -1.28
N CYS A 19 -4.22 23.22 -1.55
CA CYS A 19 -3.88 21.93 -2.12
C CYS A 19 -4.16 20.78 -1.14
N ASN A 20 -4.54 19.63 -1.69
CA ASN A 20 -4.81 18.43 -0.89
C ASN A 20 -3.57 17.91 -0.13
N GLN A 21 -2.37 18.21 -0.65
CA GLN A 21 -1.11 17.88 0.02
C GLN A 21 -0.94 18.70 1.30
N ASP A 22 -1.16 20.02 1.23
CA ASP A 22 -1.05 20.92 2.38
C ASP A 22 -2.05 20.57 3.47
N ILE A 23 -3.28 20.20 3.09
CA ILE A 23 -4.30 19.75 4.05
C ILE A 23 -3.83 18.46 4.76
N ARG A 24 -3.32 17.48 4.01
CA ARG A 24 -2.75 16.25 4.60
C ARG A 24 -1.59 16.54 5.54
N GLN A 25 -0.69 17.44 5.14
CA GLN A 25 0.46 17.85 5.94
C GLN A 25 0.01 18.51 7.25
N ARG A 26 -0.98 19.41 7.20
CA ARG A 26 -1.56 20.07 8.38
C ARG A 26 -2.11 19.06 9.39
N PHE A 27 -2.72 17.98 8.91
CA PHE A 27 -3.26 16.91 9.77
C PHE A 27 -2.25 15.78 10.07
N GLY A 28 -1.05 15.80 9.48
CA GLY A 28 -0.08 14.71 9.60
C GLY A 28 -0.59 13.37 9.05
N VAL A 29 -1.34 13.39 7.95
CA VAL A 29 -1.95 12.19 7.34
C VAL A 29 -1.28 11.86 6.01
N SER A 30 -0.77 10.63 5.87
CA SER A 30 -0.28 10.13 4.58
C SER A 30 -1.42 9.86 3.60
N PRO A 31 -1.20 10.02 2.28
CA PRO A 31 -2.19 9.69 1.27
C PRO A 31 -2.76 8.27 1.43
N ILE A 32 -4.08 8.11 1.22
CA ILE A 32 -4.74 6.79 1.31
C ILE A 32 -4.12 5.74 0.38
N THR A 33 -3.59 6.16 -0.77
CA THR A 33 -2.91 5.27 -1.71
C THR A 33 -1.66 4.63 -1.12
N GLU A 34 -0.93 5.34 -0.25
CA GLU A 34 0.24 4.79 0.45
C GLU A 34 -0.19 3.80 1.53
N LYS A 35 -1.28 4.07 2.25
CA LYS A 35 -1.85 3.14 3.23
C LYS A 35 -2.30 1.83 2.58
N LEU A 36 -2.98 1.93 1.44
CA LEU A 36 -3.43 0.77 0.68
C LEU A 36 -2.25 -0.06 0.15
N ARG A 37 -1.20 0.61 -0.36
CA ARG A 37 0.05 -0.05 -0.77
C ARG A 37 0.68 -0.78 0.41
N GLU A 38 0.85 -0.11 1.53
CA GLU A 38 1.44 -0.68 2.74
C GLU A 38 0.67 -1.92 3.21
N ALA A 39 -0.66 -1.87 3.26
CA ALA A 39 -1.49 -3.01 3.63
C ALA A 39 -1.32 -4.19 2.66
N ARG A 40 -1.34 -3.94 1.34
CA ARG A 40 -1.11 -4.97 0.32
C ARG A 40 0.27 -5.62 0.46
N LEU A 41 1.33 -4.84 0.64
CA LEU A 41 2.69 -5.36 0.78
C LEU A 41 2.92 -6.08 2.12
N ARG A 42 2.26 -5.64 3.20
CA ARG A 42 2.27 -6.37 4.48
C ARG A 42 1.65 -7.75 4.34
N TRP A 43 0.48 -7.83 3.71
CA TRP A 43 -0.19 -9.11 3.43
C TRP A 43 0.66 -9.99 2.50
N TYR A 44 1.22 -9.42 1.43
CA TYR A 44 2.07 -10.19 0.51
C TYR A 44 3.31 -10.76 1.20
N GLY A 45 3.99 -9.96 2.03
CA GLY A 45 5.12 -10.48 2.81
C GLY A 45 4.70 -11.59 3.77
N LEU A 46 3.48 -11.54 4.33
CA LEU A 46 2.95 -12.64 5.14
C LEU A 46 2.80 -13.91 4.30
N VAL A 47 2.21 -13.81 3.11
CA VAL A 47 2.05 -14.94 2.18
C VAL A 47 3.40 -15.53 1.79
N LEU A 48 4.40 -14.71 1.46
CA LEU A 48 5.73 -15.20 1.09
C LEU A 48 6.44 -15.97 2.21
N ARG A 49 6.16 -15.65 3.46
CA ARG A 49 6.75 -16.31 4.63
C ARG A 49 5.92 -17.49 5.15
N ALA A 50 4.71 -17.69 4.63
CA ALA A 50 3.84 -18.77 5.06
C ALA A 50 4.36 -20.11 4.53
N ASP A 51 4.11 -21.18 5.29
CA ASP A 51 4.43 -22.54 4.87
C ASP A 51 3.64 -22.92 3.60
N ASN A 52 4.15 -23.88 2.84
CA ASN A 52 3.53 -24.31 1.59
C ASN A 52 2.13 -24.92 1.78
N ASP A 53 1.83 -25.44 2.98
CA ASP A 53 0.52 -25.99 3.32
C ASP A 53 -0.49 -24.90 3.74
N ASN A 54 -0.05 -23.64 3.85
CA ASN A 54 -0.93 -22.55 4.22
C ASN A 54 -1.89 -22.21 3.05
N ILE A 55 -3.19 -22.14 3.35
CA ILE A 55 -4.24 -21.87 2.36
C ILE A 55 -3.97 -20.57 1.58
N CYS A 56 -3.46 -19.52 2.24
CA CYS A 56 -3.14 -18.27 1.55
C CYS A 56 -1.99 -18.42 0.55
N LYS A 57 -1.01 -19.28 0.85
CA LYS A 57 0.13 -19.58 -0.03
C LYS A 57 -0.34 -20.40 -1.23
N ILE A 58 -1.06 -21.50 -0.98
CA ILE A 58 -1.64 -22.36 -2.00
C ILE A 58 -2.53 -21.54 -2.96
N GLY A 59 -3.45 -20.74 -2.42
CA GLY A 59 -4.35 -19.92 -3.23
C GLY A 59 -3.63 -18.80 -3.99
N PHE A 60 -2.50 -18.30 -3.48
CA PHE A 60 -1.69 -17.30 -4.17
C PHE A 60 -0.87 -17.92 -5.32
N ASP A 61 -0.34 -19.12 -5.12
CA ASP A 61 0.47 -19.84 -6.11
C ASP A 61 -0.38 -20.58 -7.17
N LEU A 62 -1.70 -20.69 -6.96
CA LEU A 62 -2.63 -21.30 -7.90
C LEU A 62 -2.68 -20.53 -9.23
N ASP A 63 -2.16 -21.16 -10.29
CA ASP A 63 -2.31 -20.64 -11.65
C ASP A 63 -3.65 -21.05 -12.27
N VAL A 64 -4.44 -20.07 -12.70
CA VAL A 64 -5.73 -20.30 -13.36
C VAL A 64 -5.55 -20.08 -14.84
N SER A 65 -5.58 -21.17 -15.60
CA SER A 65 -5.43 -21.13 -17.06
C SER A 65 -6.52 -20.27 -17.72
N GLY A 66 -6.12 -19.49 -18.72
CA GLY A 66 -7.04 -18.62 -19.47
C GLY A 66 -6.33 -17.52 -20.24
N LYS A 67 -6.99 -16.98 -21.28
CA LYS A 67 -6.47 -15.87 -22.08
C LYS A 67 -7.11 -14.55 -21.66
N ARG A 68 -6.32 -13.47 -21.64
CA ARG A 68 -6.83 -12.12 -21.43
C ARG A 68 -7.53 -11.62 -22.69
N SER A 69 -8.63 -10.87 -22.51
CA SER A 69 -9.22 -10.14 -23.62
C SER A 69 -8.24 -9.11 -24.19
N LYS A 70 -8.29 -8.90 -25.50
CA LYS A 70 -7.52 -7.84 -26.17
C LYS A 70 -8.09 -6.46 -25.81
N GLY A 71 -7.25 -5.43 -25.82
CA GLY A 71 -7.66 -4.04 -25.57
C GLY A 71 -7.31 -3.55 -24.17
N ARG A 72 -8.33 -3.19 -23.37
CA ARG A 72 -8.19 -2.68 -21.99
C ARG A 72 -8.59 -3.75 -20.97
N PRO A 73 -7.75 -4.78 -20.73
CA PRO A 73 -8.02 -5.78 -19.72
C PRO A 73 -8.06 -5.12 -18.32
N LYS A 74 -8.82 -5.73 -17.40
CA LYS A 74 -8.84 -5.28 -16.01
C LYS A 74 -7.46 -5.47 -15.37
N GLN A 75 -7.08 -4.52 -14.53
CA GLN A 75 -5.86 -4.56 -13.72
C GLN A 75 -5.87 -5.81 -12.83
N ARG A 76 -4.85 -6.66 -12.90
CA ARG A 76 -4.72 -7.78 -11.94
C ARG A 76 -4.16 -7.26 -10.62
N TRP A 77 -4.45 -8.03 -9.57
CA TRP A 77 -3.82 -7.84 -8.29
C TRP A 77 -2.29 -7.89 -8.39
N MET A 78 -1.75 -8.91 -9.07
CA MET A 78 -0.30 -9.09 -9.29
C MET A 78 0.35 -7.90 -10.00
N ASP A 79 -0.29 -7.35 -11.03
CA ASP A 79 0.23 -6.17 -11.76
C ASP A 79 0.41 -4.97 -10.80
N THR A 80 -0.57 -4.78 -9.91
CA THR A 80 -0.51 -3.69 -8.92
C THR A 80 0.52 -3.96 -7.84
N LEU A 81 0.66 -5.21 -7.42
CA LEU A 81 1.64 -5.65 -6.43
C LEU A 81 3.08 -5.44 -6.93
N HIS A 82 3.37 -5.79 -8.19
CA HIS A 82 4.68 -5.51 -8.80
C HIS A 82 4.97 -4.01 -8.92
N ALA A 83 3.96 -3.21 -9.29
CA ALA A 83 4.11 -1.75 -9.31
C ALA A 83 4.42 -1.20 -7.91
N ASP A 84 3.72 -1.69 -6.88
CA ASP A 84 3.93 -1.30 -5.49
C ASP A 84 5.34 -1.65 -4.99
N LEU A 85 5.84 -2.87 -5.29
CA LEU A 85 7.22 -3.29 -4.98
C LEU A 85 8.26 -2.38 -5.66
N LYS A 86 8.03 -1.99 -6.92
CA LYS A 86 8.90 -1.06 -7.65
C LYS A 86 8.92 0.33 -7.00
N VAL A 87 7.77 0.82 -6.52
CA VAL A 87 7.67 2.11 -5.82
C VAL A 87 8.46 2.10 -4.51
N VAL A 88 8.36 1.02 -3.72
CA VAL A 88 9.11 0.90 -2.45
C VAL A 88 10.56 0.44 -2.63
N ARG A 89 10.92 -0.01 -3.83
CA ARG A 89 12.24 -0.54 -4.20
C ARG A 89 12.67 -1.75 -3.36
N ILE A 90 11.74 -2.69 -3.16
CA ILE A 90 11.99 -3.93 -2.42
C ILE A 90 11.80 -5.12 -3.36
N HIS A 91 12.71 -6.09 -3.25
CA HIS A 91 12.57 -7.39 -3.94
C HIS A 91 11.80 -8.39 -3.05
N PRO A 92 10.89 -9.22 -3.60
CA PRO A 92 10.15 -10.23 -2.86
C PRO A 92 10.99 -11.11 -1.92
N ASP A 93 12.18 -11.54 -2.34
CA ASP A 93 13.06 -12.42 -1.53
C ASP A 93 13.47 -11.79 -0.20
N GLN A 94 13.43 -10.46 -0.10
CA GLN A 94 13.72 -9.73 1.13
C GLN A 94 12.60 -9.90 2.17
N ALA A 95 11.48 -10.54 1.84
CA ALA A 95 10.38 -10.78 2.76
C ALA A 95 10.76 -11.64 3.96
N HIS A 96 11.76 -12.53 3.85
CA HIS A 96 12.22 -13.35 4.97
C HIS A 96 12.96 -12.53 6.04
N ASP A 97 13.64 -11.45 5.64
CA ASP A 97 14.15 -10.44 6.56
C ASP A 97 13.00 -9.52 7.00
N ARG A 98 12.40 -9.85 8.15
CA ARG A 98 11.26 -9.09 8.69
C ARG A 98 11.59 -7.63 8.98
N ALA A 99 12.82 -7.34 9.42
CA ALA A 99 13.23 -5.99 9.76
C ALA A 99 13.35 -5.14 8.50
N LYS A 100 14.05 -5.64 7.48
CA LYS A 100 14.20 -4.99 6.18
C LYS A 100 12.87 -4.83 5.46
N TRP A 101 12.03 -5.87 5.47
CA TRP A 101 10.68 -5.80 4.89
C TRP A 101 9.83 -4.73 5.56
N ARG A 102 9.79 -4.70 6.90
CA ARG A 102 9.03 -3.70 7.65
C ARG A 102 9.54 -2.30 7.36
N GLN A 103 10.85 -2.09 7.38
CA GLN A 103 11.46 -0.78 7.13
C GLN A 103 11.11 -0.25 5.74
N GLY A 104 11.16 -1.09 4.71
CA GLY A 104 10.86 -0.65 3.35
C GLY A 104 9.36 -0.44 3.09
N VAL A 105 8.48 -1.24 3.72
CA VAL A 105 7.02 -1.20 3.49
C VAL A 105 6.29 -0.19 4.38
N SER A 106 6.77 0.09 5.60
CA SER A 106 6.10 0.91 6.60
C SER A 106 6.29 2.42 6.40
N ARG A 107 5.91 2.94 5.23
CA ARG A 107 6.07 4.37 4.88
C ARG A 107 4.87 5.24 5.23
N ALA A 108 3.67 4.68 5.35
CA ALA A 108 2.46 5.47 5.46
C ALA A 108 2.06 5.76 6.91
N ASN A 109 2.72 5.21 7.93
CA ASN A 109 2.44 5.48 9.35
C ASN A 109 3.38 6.57 9.92
N PRO A 110 2.96 7.86 9.94
CA PRO A 110 3.76 8.94 10.54
C PRO A 110 3.90 8.81 12.06
N ALA A 111 3.10 7.96 12.72
CA ALA A 111 3.24 7.65 14.14
C ALA A 111 4.59 7.00 14.47
N SER A 112 5.24 6.33 13.51
CA SER A 112 6.56 5.72 13.71
C SER A 112 7.71 6.74 13.85
N GLU A 113 7.47 8.02 13.51
CA GLU A 113 8.43 9.10 13.71
C GLU A 113 8.25 9.85 15.03
N ARG A 114 7.15 9.62 15.77
CA ARG A 114 6.89 10.27 17.06
C ARG A 114 7.67 9.65 18.23
N ASP A 115 8.24 8.47 18.04
CA ASP A 115 8.86 7.64 19.08
C ASP A 115 10.39 7.80 19.17
N LYS A 116 10.94 8.87 18.56
CA LYS A 116 12.38 9.20 18.59
C LYS A 116 12.64 10.50 19.35
N ARG A 117 12.19 10.59 20.60
CA ARG A 117 12.56 11.66 21.54
C ARG A 117 13.25 11.09 22.76
#